data_AF-A0A1M5I8I0-F1
#
_entry.id   AF-A0A1M5I8I0-F1
#
_cell.length_a   1.000
_cell.length_b   1.000
_cell.length_c   1.000
_cell.angle_alpha   90.00
_cell.angle_beta   90.00
_cell.angle_gamma   90.00
#
_symmetry.space_group_name_H-M   'P 1'
#
loop_
_entity.id
_entity.type
_entity.pdbx_description
1 polymer ?
#
loop_
_entity_poly.entity_id
_entity_poly.type
_entity_poly.pdbx_seq_one_letter_code
_entity_poly.pdbx_strand_id
1 'polypeptide(L)'
;MKTGLFLLFALCSLISCAQSNSKPDSSTSTSTEASPAVNTKTDSLISSLKKSMESYLKNGNASYSQQNIDECILILKDYASNIPKSSSKDEVVGHVKSTVLKLNALNDATGGSLIETGERELIAEIINIPIEKLKYIKPGEDATEEWREW
;
A
#
# COMPACT_ATOMS: atom_id res chain seq x y z
N MET A 1 -1.00 -10.80 -58.07
CA MET A 1 0.45 -10.47 -58.15
C MET A 1 0.73 -9.56 -56.96
N LYS A 2 1.57 -9.87 -55.96
CA LYS A 2 2.81 -10.64 -55.90
C LYS A 2 2.79 -11.60 -54.70
N THR A 3 3.34 -12.78 -54.95
CA THR A 3 3.75 -13.82 -54.01
C THR A 3 4.99 -13.40 -53.21
N GLY A 4 5.04 -13.78 -51.94
CA GLY A 4 6.26 -13.99 -51.15
C GLY A 4 5.86 -14.89 -49.99
N LEU A 5 5.92 -16.22 -50.13
CA LEU A 5 7.11 -17.07 -49.99
C LEU A 5 7.97 -16.59 -48.81
N PHE A 6 7.89 -17.26 -47.66
CA PHE A 6 9.07 -17.59 -46.85
C PHE A 6 8.77 -18.70 -45.83
N LEU A 7 9.41 -19.84 -46.12
CA LEU A 7 9.90 -20.92 -45.26
C LEU A 7 9.00 -21.71 -44.28
N LEU A 8 8.79 -22.96 -44.69
CA LEU A 8 8.62 -24.15 -43.87
C LEU A 8 9.90 -24.44 -43.06
N PHE A 9 9.79 -24.65 -41.75
CA PHE A 9 10.69 -25.51 -40.99
C PHE A 9 9.85 -26.48 -40.15
N ALA A 10 9.74 -27.71 -40.66
CA ALA A 10 9.40 -28.87 -39.86
C ALA A 10 10.73 -29.57 -39.54
N LEU A 11 10.97 -29.93 -38.27
CA LEU A 11 11.82 -31.07 -37.91
C LEU A 11 11.62 -31.46 -36.44
N CYS A 12 10.98 -32.61 -36.31
CA CYS A 12 11.20 -33.73 -35.39
C CYS A 12 11.47 -33.48 -33.89
N SER A 13 10.49 -33.96 -33.12
CA SER A 13 10.60 -34.53 -31.78
C SER A 13 11.76 -35.52 -31.65
N LEU A 14 12.47 -35.50 -30.51
CA LEU A 14 12.89 -36.72 -29.82
C LEU A 14 12.89 -36.51 -28.29
N ILE A 15 12.38 -37.55 -27.65
CA ILE A 15 12.18 -37.76 -26.22
C ILE A 15 13.52 -37.96 -25.52
N SER A 16 13.68 -37.43 -24.31
CA SER A 16 14.50 -38.10 -23.30
C SER A 16 13.89 -37.87 -21.92
N CYS A 17 13.21 -38.91 -21.43
CA CYS A 17 12.94 -39.08 -20.01
C CYS A 17 14.26 -39.47 -19.35
N ALA A 18 14.78 -38.62 -18.46
CA ALA A 18 15.76 -39.02 -17.46
C ALA A 18 15.14 -38.84 -16.08
N GLN A 19 14.67 -39.95 -15.49
CA GLN A 19 14.42 -40.04 -14.05
C GLN A 19 15.75 -40.23 -13.34
N SER A 20 16.09 -39.30 -12.44
CA SER A 20 16.97 -39.59 -11.31
C SER A 20 16.39 -38.93 -10.07
N ASN A 21 15.96 -39.76 -9.12
CA ASN A 21 15.58 -39.37 -7.78
C ASN A 21 16.70 -38.57 -7.09
N SER A 22 16.38 -37.37 -6.63
CA SER A 22 16.99 -36.81 -5.43
C SER A 22 15.88 -36.11 -4.62
N LYS A 23 15.93 -36.35 -3.31
CA LYS A 23 14.97 -35.93 -2.29
C LYS A 23 14.89 -34.39 -2.18
N PRO A 24 13.82 -33.86 -1.55
CA PRO A 24 13.42 -32.47 -1.68
C PRO A 24 14.33 -31.57 -0.88
N ASP A 25 15.04 -30.67 -1.57
CA ASP A 25 15.54 -29.48 -0.92
C ASP A 25 14.37 -28.51 -0.75
N SER A 26 13.99 -28.38 0.51
CA SER A 26 13.24 -27.29 1.10
C SER A 26 13.89 -25.97 0.72
N SER A 27 13.61 -25.44 -0.47
CA SER A 27 13.75 -24.03 -0.75
C SER A 27 12.64 -23.32 0.01
N THR A 28 12.97 -22.97 1.24
CA THR A 28 12.26 -22.03 2.10
C THR A 28 11.84 -20.84 1.25
N SER A 29 10.57 -20.84 0.86
CA SER A 29 9.82 -19.64 0.56
C SER A 29 9.83 -18.84 1.85
N THR A 30 10.82 -17.96 1.98
CA THR A 30 10.79 -16.90 2.98
C THR A 30 9.69 -15.93 2.55
N SER A 31 8.45 -16.33 2.83
CA SER A 31 7.37 -15.41 3.09
C SER A 31 7.85 -14.52 4.23
N THR A 32 8.31 -13.32 3.86
CA THR A 32 8.47 -12.21 4.79
C THR A 32 7.07 -11.87 5.29
N GLU A 33 6.58 -12.63 6.26
CA GLU A 33 5.38 -12.28 7.01
C GLU A 33 5.68 -10.97 7.75
N ALA A 34 4.95 -9.92 7.36
CA ALA A 34 4.81 -8.74 8.19
C ALA A 34 4.46 -9.19 9.60
N SER A 35 5.34 -8.90 10.57
CA SER A 35 5.15 -9.30 11.96
C SER A 35 3.75 -8.86 12.44
N PRO A 36 2.95 -9.78 13.03
CA PRO A 36 1.56 -9.51 13.41
C PRO A 36 1.39 -8.28 14.32
N ALA A 37 2.44 -7.90 15.05
CA ALA A 37 2.44 -6.73 15.94
C ALA A 37 2.38 -5.37 15.21
N VAL A 38 2.79 -5.25 13.94
CA VAL A 38 2.63 -3.98 13.20
C VAL A 38 1.26 -3.83 12.57
N ASN A 39 0.69 -4.93 12.09
CA ASN A 39 -0.66 -4.90 11.58
C ASN A 39 -1.62 -4.53 12.72
N THR A 40 -1.42 -5.05 13.94
CA THR A 40 -2.26 -4.68 15.10
C THR A 40 -2.12 -3.22 15.55
N LYS A 41 -0.92 -2.60 15.51
CA LYS A 41 -0.76 -1.17 15.82
C LYS A 41 -1.36 -0.29 14.73
N THR A 42 -1.14 -0.61 13.47
CA THR A 42 -1.70 0.15 12.34
C THR A 42 -3.23 0.08 12.35
N ASP A 43 -3.80 -1.10 12.59
CA ASP A 43 -5.25 -1.31 12.70
C ASP A 43 -5.88 -0.52 13.86
N SER A 44 -5.18 -0.42 15.00
CA SER A 44 -5.67 0.35 16.15
C SER A 44 -5.65 1.86 15.89
N LEU A 45 -4.64 2.37 15.17
CA LEU A 45 -4.58 3.76 14.73
C LEU A 45 -5.67 4.07 13.70
N ILE A 46 -5.85 3.22 12.68
CA ILE A 46 -6.93 3.36 11.69
C ILE A 46 -8.30 3.35 12.39
N SER A 47 -8.49 2.49 13.39
CA SER A 47 -9.73 2.43 14.17
C SER A 47 -9.93 3.70 15.02
N SER A 48 -8.86 4.26 15.56
CA SER A 48 -8.90 5.51 16.34
C SER A 48 -9.21 6.72 15.44
N LEU A 49 -8.58 6.78 14.26
CA LEU A 49 -8.85 7.79 13.24
C LEU A 49 -10.33 7.78 12.83
N LYS A 50 -10.87 6.59 12.48
CA LYS A 50 -12.29 6.44 12.13
C LYS A 50 -13.21 6.97 13.24
N LYS A 51 -12.94 6.59 14.50
CA LYS A 51 -13.73 7.06 15.64
C LYS A 51 -13.66 8.57 15.83
N SER A 52 -12.49 9.18 15.62
CA SER A 52 -12.33 10.64 15.70
C SER A 52 -13.21 11.34 14.65
N MET A 53 -13.08 10.95 13.39
CA MET A 53 -13.87 11.50 12.28
C MET A 53 -15.37 11.29 12.45
N GLU A 54 -15.80 10.13 12.93
CA GLU A 54 -17.22 9.84 13.21
C GLU A 54 -17.76 10.62 14.40
N SER A 55 -16.93 10.86 15.42
CA SER A 55 -17.29 11.68 16.57
C SER A 55 -17.55 13.12 16.13
N TYR A 56 -16.68 13.69 15.29
CA TYR A 56 -16.87 15.04 14.77
C TYR A 56 -18.09 15.11 13.82
N LEU A 57 -18.29 14.12 12.95
CA LEU A 57 -19.47 14.03 12.08
C LEU A 57 -20.79 14.03 12.88
N LYS A 58 -20.84 13.36 14.03
CA LYS A 58 -22.05 13.29 14.88
C LYS A 58 -22.29 14.57 15.68
N ASN A 59 -21.22 15.24 16.11
CA ASN A 59 -21.28 16.33 17.08
C ASN A 59 -21.10 17.72 16.45
N GLY A 60 -20.79 17.81 15.16
CA GLY A 60 -20.47 19.05 14.45
C GLY A 60 -21.23 19.24 13.14
N ASN A 61 -21.05 20.41 12.53
CA ASN A 61 -21.52 20.72 11.17
C ASN A 61 -20.47 20.28 10.14
N ALA A 62 -20.11 19.00 10.14
CA ALA A 62 -19.14 18.47 9.19
C ALA A 62 -19.68 18.61 7.75
N SER A 63 -18.84 19.10 6.84
CA SER A 63 -19.14 19.14 5.39
C SER A 63 -18.82 17.83 4.66
N TYR A 64 -18.27 16.84 5.38
CA TYR A 64 -18.03 15.50 4.88
C TYR A 64 -19.10 14.51 5.37
N SER A 65 -19.19 13.37 4.70
CA SER A 65 -20.15 12.30 4.99
C SER A 65 -19.47 11.05 5.56
N GLN A 66 -20.26 10.10 6.07
CA GLN A 66 -19.75 8.77 6.45
C GLN A 66 -19.03 8.07 5.28
N GLN A 67 -19.48 8.29 4.04
CA GLN A 67 -18.83 7.73 2.85
C GLN A 67 -17.40 8.27 2.69
N ASN A 68 -17.17 9.55 2.96
CA ASN A 68 -15.83 10.13 2.90
C ASN A 68 -14.92 9.55 3.99
N ILE A 69 -15.45 9.31 5.20
CA ILE A 69 -14.71 8.62 6.25
C ILE A 69 -14.33 7.21 5.78
N ASP A 70 -15.30 6.45 5.27
CA ASP A 70 -15.05 5.08 4.82
C ASP A 70 -14.03 5.02 3.68
N GLU A 71 -14.05 5.98 2.76
CA GLU A 71 -13.06 6.12 1.69
C GLU A 71 -11.65 6.41 2.23
N CYS A 72 -11.52 7.34 3.18
CA CYS A 72 -10.25 7.61 3.87
C CYS A 72 -9.69 6.33 4.51
N ILE A 73 -10.53 5.58 5.22
CA ILE A 73 -10.14 4.33 5.88
C ILE A 73 -9.76 3.25 4.87
N LEU A 74 -10.44 3.17 3.72
CA LEU A 74 -10.08 2.24 2.65
C LEU A 74 -8.72 2.56 2.04
N ILE A 75 -8.43 3.85 1.77
CA ILE A 75 -7.13 4.29 1.27
C ILE A 75 -6.00 3.84 2.22
N LEU A 76 -6.18 4.06 3.53
CA LEU A 76 -5.16 3.71 4.53
C LEU A 76 -4.99 2.20 4.71
N LYS A 77 -6.09 1.43 4.67
CA LYS A 77 -6.04 -0.04 4.73
C LYS A 77 -5.38 -0.66 3.51
N ASP A 78 -5.67 -0.12 2.32
CA ASP A 78 -5.04 -0.55 1.08
C ASP A 78 -3.53 -0.28 1.13
N TYR A 79 -3.12 0.91 1.57
CA TYR A 79 -1.71 1.22 1.79
C TYR A 79 -1.04 0.24 2.77
N ALA A 80 -1.61 0.07 3.96
CA ALA A 80 -1.05 -0.79 5.01
C ALA A 80 -0.91 -2.26 4.55
N SER A 81 -1.81 -2.73 3.70
CA SER A 81 -1.80 -4.10 3.17
C SER A 81 -0.79 -4.31 2.04
N ASN A 82 -0.37 -3.24 1.35
CA ASN A 82 0.49 -3.34 0.17
C ASN A 82 1.93 -2.90 0.44
N ILE A 83 2.16 -1.95 1.34
CA ILE A 83 3.50 -1.44 1.63
C ILE A 83 4.51 -2.52 2.09
N PRO A 84 4.15 -3.60 2.83
CA PRO A 84 5.12 -4.63 3.20
C PRO A 84 5.62 -5.46 2.01
N LYS A 85 4.96 -5.36 0.85
CA LYS A 85 5.32 -6.09 -0.38
C LYS A 85 6.37 -5.34 -1.20
N SER A 86 6.68 -4.10 -0.85
CA SER A 86 7.68 -3.29 -1.55
C SER A 86 9.09 -3.86 -1.38
N SER A 87 9.85 -3.81 -2.45
CA SER A 87 11.19 -4.41 -2.59
C SER A 87 12.30 -3.36 -2.81
N SER A 88 11.93 -2.08 -2.93
CA SER A 88 12.87 -0.99 -3.14
C SER A 88 12.41 0.31 -2.47
N LYS A 89 13.35 1.25 -2.31
CA LYS A 89 13.06 2.60 -1.83
C LYS A 89 12.09 3.33 -2.76
N ASP A 90 12.26 3.20 -4.07
CA ASP A 90 11.42 3.87 -5.06
C ASP A 90 9.97 3.37 -5.01
N GLU A 91 9.76 2.06 -4.79
CA GLU A 91 8.42 1.51 -4.57
C GLU A 91 7.79 2.06 -3.30
N VAL A 92 8.52 2.10 -2.18
CA VAL A 92 8.03 2.68 -0.91
C VAL A 92 7.64 4.15 -1.10
N VAL A 93 8.52 4.95 -1.69
CA VAL A 93 8.26 6.37 -1.99
C VAL A 93 7.04 6.52 -2.89
N GLY A 94 6.92 5.68 -3.93
CA GLY A 94 5.78 5.68 -4.84
C GLY A 94 4.46 5.36 -4.14
N HIS A 95 4.45 4.37 -3.23
CA HIS A 95 3.28 4.06 -2.41
C HIS A 95 2.90 5.19 -1.47
N VAL A 96 3.86 5.77 -0.75
CA VAL A 96 3.61 6.90 0.16
C VAL A 96 3.02 8.07 -0.61
N LYS A 97 3.68 8.50 -1.69
CA LYS A 97 3.20 9.59 -2.54
C LYS A 97 1.80 9.35 -3.06
N SER A 98 1.53 8.17 -3.62
CA SER A 98 0.20 7.83 -4.16
C SER A 98 -0.88 7.91 -3.08
N THR A 99 -0.60 7.40 -1.87
CA THR A 99 -1.52 7.47 -0.73
C THR A 99 -1.78 8.91 -0.30
N VAL A 100 -0.74 9.72 -0.12
CA VAL A 100 -0.89 11.12 0.29
C VAL A 100 -1.70 11.91 -0.73
N LEU A 101 -1.43 11.76 -2.02
CA LEU A 101 -2.18 12.47 -3.07
C LEU A 101 -3.67 12.06 -3.11
N LYS A 102 -3.99 10.78 -2.88
CA LYS A 102 -5.40 10.34 -2.75
C LYS A 102 -6.09 10.98 -1.54
N LEU A 103 -5.37 11.11 -0.43
CA LEU A 103 -5.88 11.74 0.80
C LEU A 103 -6.08 13.25 0.62
N ASN A 104 -5.14 13.95 -0.01
CA ASN A 104 -5.31 15.38 -0.35
C ASN A 104 -6.54 15.57 -1.24
N ALA A 105 -6.68 14.77 -2.31
CA ALA A 105 -7.82 14.86 -3.21
C ALA A 105 -9.16 14.59 -2.50
N LEU A 106 -9.20 13.60 -1.60
CA LEU A 106 -10.37 13.33 -0.78
C LEU A 106 -10.68 14.49 0.18
N ASN A 107 -9.66 15.09 0.80
CA ASN A 107 -9.85 16.21 1.71
C ASN A 107 -10.37 17.45 0.96
N ASP A 108 -9.77 17.77 -0.19
CA ASP A 108 -10.19 18.88 -1.06
C ASP A 108 -11.64 18.72 -1.52
N ALA A 109 -12.06 17.51 -1.89
CA ALA A 109 -13.45 17.20 -2.24
C ALA A 109 -14.46 17.46 -1.09
N THR A 110 -13.97 17.57 0.15
CA THR A 110 -14.76 17.93 1.33
C THR A 110 -14.52 19.36 1.81
N GLY A 111 -13.90 20.20 0.97
CA GLY A 111 -13.55 21.59 1.32
C GLY A 111 -12.50 21.70 2.42
N GLY A 112 -11.64 20.68 2.56
CA GLY A 112 -10.58 20.62 3.57
C GLY A 112 -11.02 20.15 4.97
N SER A 113 -12.29 19.77 5.13
CA SER A 113 -12.90 19.51 6.46
C SER A 113 -12.75 18.08 6.98
N LEU A 114 -12.34 17.12 6.15
CA LEU A 114 -12.21 15.72 6.56
C LEU A 114 -10.94 15.46 7.38
N ILE A 115 -9.83 16.11 7.02
CA ILE A 115 -8.50 15.92 7.63
C ILE A 115 -8.10 17.18 8.41
N GLU A 116 -8.58 17.25 9.65
CA GLU A 116 -8.28 18.31 10.63
C GLU A 116 -6.96 18.04 11.38
N THR A 117 -6.54 18.99 12.23
CA THR A 117 -5.25 18.95 12.93
C THR A 117 -4.95 17.64 13.68
N GLY A 118 -5.95 17.00 14.29
CA GLY A 118 -5.73 15.74 15.01
C GLY A 118 -5.57 14.53 14.09
N GLU A 119 -6.36 14.49 13.02
CA GLU A 119 -6.37 13.45 12.00
C GLU A 119 -5.06 13.45 11.20
N ARG A 120 -4.49 14.63 10.96
CA ARG A 120 -3.19 14.83 10.30
C ARG A 120 -2.07 14.00 10.94
N GLU A 121 -1.90 14.11 12.25
CA GLU A 121 -0.88 13.37 13.02
C GLU A 121 -1.12 11.86 12.98
N LEU A 122 -2.38 11.43 13.15
CA LEU A 122 -2.74 10.01 13.08
C LEU A 122 -2.46 9.42 11.69
N ILE A 123 -2.79 10.13 10.62
CA ILE A 123 -2.54 9.70 9.24
C ILE A 123 -1.04 9.59 8.96
N ALA A 124 -0.25 10.58 9.40
CA ALA A 124 1.20 10.53 9.30
C ALA A 124 1.77 9.29 10.00
N GLU A 125 1.32 9.00 11.23
CA GLU A 125 1.78 7.85 11.99
C GLU A 125 1.36 6.51 11.32
N ILE A 126 0.13 6.41 10.80
CA ILE A 126 -0.35 5.25 10.06
C ILE A 126 0.51 4.97 8.82
N ILE A 127 0.96 6.02 8.11
CA ILE A 127 1.78 5.87 6.91
C ILE A 127 3.23 5.51 7.24
N ASN A 128 3.79 6.11 8.30
CA ASN A 128 5.21 5.96 8.65
C ASN A 128 5.54 4.66 9.40
N ILE A 129 4.66 4.14 10.27
CA ILE A 129 4.94 2.90 11.03
C ILE A 129 5.30 1.70 10.14
N PRO A 130 4.56 1.40 9.06
CA PRO A 130 4.87 0.23 8.25
C PRO A 130 6.23 0.32 7.53
N ILE A 131 6.66 1.53 7.14
CA ILE A 131 7.89 1.73 6.36
C ILE A 131 9.16 1.75 7.22
N GLU A 132 9.06 2.06 8.52
CA GLU A 132 10.19 1.97 9.46
C GLU A 132 10.84 0.58 9.46
N LYS A 133 10.02 -0.47 9.25
CA LYS A 133 10.49 -1.86 9.17
C LYS A 133 11.24 -2.20 7.90
N LEU A 134 11.00 -1.45 6.82
CA LEU A 134 11.59 -1.71 5.51
C LEU A 134 13.00 -1.14 5.38
N LYS A 135 13.42 -0.25 6.30
CA LYS A 135 14.77 0.34 6.37
C LYS A 135 15.20 1.11 5.11
N TYR A 136 14.27 1.46 4.22
CA TYR A 136 14.54 2.30 3.04
C TYR A 136 14.50 3.80 3.34
N ILE A 137 13.80 4.19 4.41
CA ILE A 137 13.64 5.56 4.91
C ILE A 137 14.33 5.67 6.28
N LYS A 138 14.90 6.82 6.61
CA LYS A 138 15.59 6.97 7.90
C LYS A 138 14.58 6.90 9.04
N PRO A 139 14.91 6.25 10.17
CA PRO A 139 14.05 6.27 11.34
C PRO A 139 13.72 7.70 11.80
N GLY A 140 12.45 7.98 12.04
CA GLY A 140 11.96 9.30 12.45
C GLY A 140 11.83 10.34 11.33
N GLU A 141 12.14 9.99 10.08
CA GLU A 141 11.82 10.82 8.91
C GLU A 141 10.34 10.66 8.56
N ASP A 142 9.61 11.77 8.46
CA ASP A 142 8.22 11.77 8.02
C ASP A 142 8.18 11.67 6.49
N ALA A 143 7.96 10.46 5.98
CA ALA A 143 7.96 10.21 4.54
C ALA A 143 6.82 10.92 3.80
N THR A 144 5.84 11.49 4.50
CA THR A 144 4.67 12.12 3.87
C THR A 144 4.85 13.61 3.64
N GLU A 145 5.81 14.26 4.31
CA GLU A 145 5.94 15.72 4.38
C GLU A 145 6.02 16.39 3.00
N GLU A 146 6.71 15.76 2.04
CA GLU A 146 6.91 16.32 0.69
C GLU A 146 5.62 16.53 -0.11
N TRP A 147 4.61 15.66 0.06
CA TRP A 147 3.39 15.67 -0.78
C TRP A 147 2.14 16.09 -0.03
N ARG A 148 2.29 16.37 1.25
CA ARG A 148 1.22 16.67 2.17
C ARG A 148 0.69 18.07 1.92
N GLU A 149 -0.53 18.15 1.42
CA GLU A 149 -1.25 19.42 1.27
C GLU A 149 -2.24 19.60 2.43
N TRP A 150 -2.81 18.46 2.89
CA TRP A 150 -3.86 18.40 3.90
C TRP A 150 -4.87 19.54 3.78
#